data_AF-A0A537D0G9-F1
#
_entry.id   AF-A0A537D0G9-F1
#
_cell.length_a   1.000
_cell.length_b   1.000
_cell.length_c   1.000
_cell.angle_alpha   90.00
_cell.angle_beta   90.00
_cell.angle_gamma   90.00
#
_symmetry.space_group_name_H-M   'P 1'
#
loop_
_entity.id
_entity.type
_entity.pdbx_description
1 polymer ?
#
loop_
_entity_poly.entity_id
_entity_poly.type
_entity_poly.pdbx_seq_one_letter_code
_entity_poly.pdbx_strand_id
1 'polypeptide(L)'
;MARAAAARRGRNPLSPVRLSLRAVRRSGNFARAPDFAHSIPYPVAVKVMDADHKTEAGGVALGVAGRVEFEARARKFGRDRLLVQKMERGLAEAIIGYRDDPVVGPIVLVGAGGTLAELYKDFVVELAPVSPDEAMRMIEKVKGLAVIRGYRNLPRGDVKALARAASAISRLALIPGRPVLEAEINPLIVRREGVVAVDGLAVLKE
;
A
#
# COMPACT_ATOMS: atom_id res chain seq x y z
N MET A 1 -16.93 -49.80 3.72
CA MET A 1 -17.30 -49.70 2.29
C MET A 1 -18.39 -48.66 2.12
N ALA A 2 -18.29 -47.89 1.04
CA ALA A 2 -19.00 -46.62 0.79
C ALA A 2 -20.40 -46.76 0.15
N ARG A 3 -21.15 -45.66 0.24
CA ARG A 3 -22.15 -45.03 -0.69
C ARG A 3 -23.44 -44.66 0.05
N ALA A 4 -23.79 -43.38 0.25
CA ALA A 4 -24.09 -42.27 -0.67
C ALA A 4 -25.55 -42.26 -1.19
N ALA A 5 -26.33 -41.26 -0.74
CA ALA A 5 -27.46 -40.55 -1.38
C ALA A 5 -28.11 -39.63 -0.31
N ALA A 6 -28.68 -38.44 -0.53
CA ALA A 6 -28.69 -37.43 -1.57
C ALA A 6 -29.48 -36.21 -1.02
N ALA A 7 -29.25 -35.01 -1.58
CA ALA A 7 -30.07 -33.78 -1.49
C ALA A 7 -30.01 -32.99 -0.16
N ARG A 8 -30.00 -31.64 -0.08
CA ARG A 8 -30.60 -30.56 -0.90
C ARG A 8 -29.82 -29.23 -0.78
N ARG A 9 -30.12 -28.33 -1.73
CA ARG A 9 -29.65 -26.94 -1.93
C ARG A 9 -29.56 -26.08 -0.65
N GLY A 10 -28.43 -25.39 -0.47
CA GLY A 10 -28.25 -24.28 0.46
C GLY A 10 -27.44 -23.18 -0.24
N ARG A 11 -27.97 -21.95 -0.23
CA ARG A 11 -27.52 -20.77 -0.98
C ARG A 11 -26.04 -20.47 -0.73
N ASN A 12 -25.30 -20.19 -1.81
CA ASN A 12 -23.99 -19.57 -1.76
C ASN A 12 -24.13 -18.11 -1.27
N PRO A 13 -23.62 -17.70 -0.10
CA PRO A 13 -23.77 -16.34 0.37
C PRO A 13 -22.40 -15.70 0.57
N LEU A 14 -21.54 -15.69 -0.44
CA LEU A 14 -20.44 -14.73 -0.49
C LEU A 14 -20.33 -14.19 -1.92
N SER A 15 -21.25 -13.29 -2.26
CA SER A 15 -20.98 -12.27 -3.27
C SER A 15 -19.64 -11.61 -2.92
N PRO A 16 -18.71 -11.43 -3.88
CA PRO A 16 -17.46 -10.75 -3.60
C PRO A 16 -17.80 -9.37 -3.04
N VAL A 17 -17.41 -9.12 -1.79
CA VAL A 17 -17.44 -7.78 -1.24
C VAL A 17 -16.50 -6.97 -2.13
N ARG A 18 -17.09 -6.14 -3.00
CA ARG A 18 -16.36 -5.09 -3.69
C ARG A 18 -15.76 -4.22 -2.60
N LEU A 19 -14.45 -4.32 -2.41
CA LEU A 19 -13.69 -3.26 -1.76
C LEU A 19 -13.92 -2.01 -2.62
N SER A 20 -14.90 -1.19 -2.26
CA SER A 20 -14.99 0.18 -2.76
C SER A 20 -13.92 0.99 -2.04
N LEU A 21 -12.65 0.69 -2.33
CA LEU A 21 -11.60 1.69 -2.28
C LEU A 21 -12.00 2.71 -3.34
N ARG A 22 -12.76 3.75 -2.97
CA ARG A 22 -12.96 4.91 -3.83
C ARG A 22 -11.56 5.49 -4.09
N ALA A 23 -11.03 5.13 -5.26
CA ALA A 23 -9.77 5.52 -5.87
C ALA A 23 -8.50 5.35 -5.00
N VAL A 24 -8.05 4.11 -4.77
CA VAL A 24 -6.59 3.87 -4.89
C VAL A 24 -6.30 3.85 -6.38
N ARG A 25 -5.99 5.02 -6.95
CA ARG A 25 -5.52 5.08 -8.34
C ARG A 25 -4.17 4.38 -8.39
N ARG A 26 -4.09 3.24 -9.07
CA ARG A 26 -2.80 2.75 -9.58
C ARG A 26 -2.34 3.78 -10.60
N SER A 27 -1.43 4.67 -10.22
CA SER A 27 -0.87 5.69 -11.10
C SER A 27 0.33 5.14 -11.88
N GLY A 28 0.19 3.97 -12.51
CA GLY A 28 1.30 3.33 -13.22
C GLY A 28 0.91 2.48 -14.42
N ASN A 29 1.84 2.42 -15.38
CA ASN A 29 1.77 1.67 -16.63
C ASN A 29 3.02 0.80 -16.76
N PHE A 30 2.92 -0.31 -17.50
CA PHE A 30 4.11 -1.10 -17.83
C PHE A 30 4.77 -0.57 -19.10
N ALA A 31 6.07 -0.29 -19.02
CA ALA A 31 6.93 -0.10 -20.17
C ALA A 31 7.63 -1.42 -20.49
N ARG A 32 7.75 -1.77 -21.78
CA ARG A 32 8.37 -3.04 -22.22
C ARG A 32 9.47 -2.81 -23.25
N ALA A 33 10.50 -3.64 -23.20
CA ALA A 33 11.54 -3.70 -24.22
C ALA A 33 10.94 -4.04 -25.61
N PRO A 34 11.59 -3.61 -26.71
CA PRO A 34 12.80 -2.78 -26.75
C PRO A 34 12.54 -1.27 -26.57
N ASP A 35 11.31 -0.80 -26.80
CA ASP A 35 11.01 0.63 -26.94
C ASP A 35 10.74 1.35 -25.60
N PHE A 36 10.42 0.58 -24.56
CA PHE A 36 10.04 1.04 -23.22
C PHE A 36 9.04 2.22 -23.21
N ALA A 37 8.12 2.26 -24.18
CA ALA A 37 7.16 3.35 -24.29
C ALA A 37 6.18 3.40 -23.12
N HIS A 38 5.87 4.61 -22.65
CA HIS A 38 4.79 4.89 -21.70
C HIS A 38 4.20 6.29 -21.93
N SER A 39 2.97 6.50 -21.45
CA SER A 39 2.23 7.76 -21.60
C SER A 39 2.23 8.64 -20.34
N ILE A 40 2.89 8.21 -19.26
CA ILE A 40 2.93 8.96 -18.00
C ILE A 40 3.84 10.20 -18.14
N PRO A 41 3.36 11.41 -17.81
CA PRO A 41 4.19 12.61 -17.80
C PRO A 41 5.31 12.55 -16.75
N TYR A 42 6.46 13.11 -17.09
CA TYR A 42 7.62 13.22 -16.21
C TYR A 42 7.44 14.31 -15.13
N PRO A 43 8.10 14.20 -13.97
CA PRO A 43 9.00 13.11 -13.58
C PRO A 43 8.27 11.83 -13.15
N VAL A 44 8.91 10.68 -13.41
CA VAL A 44 8.36 9.35 -13.11
C VAL A 44 9.25 8.57 -12.14
N ALA A 45 8.63 7.62 -11.41
CA ALA A 45 9.31 6.52 -10.76
C ALA A 45 9.34 5.31 -11.70
N VAL A 46 10.45 4.59 -11.72
CA VAL A 46 10.64 3.37 -12.51
C VAL A 46 11.03 2.25 -11.56
N LYS A 47 10.29 1.15 -11.57
CA LYS A 47 10.47 0.02 -10.66
C LYS A 47 10.57 -1.30 -11.42
N VAL A 48 11.51 -2.15 -11.03
CA VAL A 48 11.58 -3.56 -11.39
C VAL A 48 10.55 -4.32 -10.55
N MET A 49 9.80 -5.21 -11.18
CA MET A 49 8.70 -5.94 -10.52
C MET A 49 9.12 -7.24 -9.85
N ASP A 50 10.26 -7.80 -10.24
CA ASP A 50 10.74 -9.10 -9.75
C ASP A 50 11.19 -8.97 -8.29
N ALA A 51 10.81 -9.95 -7.46
CA ALA A 51 10.87 -9.88 -6.00
C ALA A 51 12.30 -9.75 -5.45
N ASP A 52 13.29 -10.26 -6.16
CA ASP A 52 14.65 -10.47 -5.62
C ASP A 52 15.51 -9.20 -5.52
N HIS A 53 15.12 -8.06 -6.10
CA HIS A 53 16.04 -6.92 -6.26
C HIS A 53 15.42 -5.53 -6.03
N LYS A 54 14.27 -5.42 -5.35
CA LYS A 54 13.58 -4.13 -5.22
C LYS A 54 14.34 -3.10 -4.40
N THR A 55 15.08 -3.50 -3.36
CA THR A 55 15.39 -2.54 -2.29
C THR A 55 16.86 -2.27 -2.00
N GLU A 56 17.83 -3.05 -2.48
CA GLU A 56 19.22 -2.84 -1.99
C GLU A 56 20.24 -2.20 -2.94
N ALA A 57 20.06 -2.12 -4.27
CA ALA A 57 21.00 -1.32 -5.08
C ALA A 57 20.60 -0.91 -6.52
N GLY A 58 19.44 -1.32 -7.04
CA GLY A 58 19.22 -1.06 -8.47
C GLY A 58 17.87 -1.43 -9.07
N GLY A 59 16.84 -1.69 -8.28
CA GLY A 59 15.50 -2.01 -8.80
C GLY A 59 14.59 -0.79 -8.98
N VAL A 60 14.93 0.37 -8.40
CA VAL A 60 14.08 1.56 -8.37
C VAL A 60 14.87 2.80 -8.77
N ALA A 61 14.32 3.60 -9.68
CA ALA A 61 14.79 4.95 -10.00
C ALA A 61 13.64 5.94 -9.78
N LEU A 62 13.85 6.93 -8.91
CA LEU A 62 12.87 7.96 -8.60
C LEU A 62 13.23 9.27 -9.31
N GLY A 63 12.22 10.07 -9.64
CA GLY A 63 12.43 11.43 -10.15
C GLY A 63 13.02 11.50 -11.57
N VAL A 64 12.90 10.44 -12.36
CA VAL A 64 13.40 10.41 -13.75
C VAL A 64 12.71 11.52 -14.55
N ALA A 65 13.46 12.46 -15.09
CA ALA A 65 12.93 13.75 -15.55
C ALA A 65 12.53 13.79 -17.04
N GLY A 66 12.90 12.78 -17.83
CA GLY A 66 12.59 12.74 -19.25
C GLY A 66 12.91 11.43 -19.94
N ARG A 67 12.52 11.33 -21.22
CA ARG A 67 12.63 10.11 -22.05
C ARG A 67 14.06 9.57 -22.15
N VAL A 68 15.04 10.44 -22.37
CA VAL A 68 16.45 10.04 -22.52
C VAL A 68 16.99 9.41 -21.23
N GLU A 69 16.74 10.05 -20.08
CA GLU A 69 17.13 9.50 -18.79
C GLU A 69 16.41 8.18 -18.51
N PHE A 70 15.11 8.11 -18.81
CA PHE A 70 14.30 6.92 -18.63
C PHE A 70 14.86 5.71 -19.40
N GLU A 71 15.20 5.87 -20.68
CA GLU A 71 15.79 4.78 -21.47
C GLU A 71 17.14 4.32 -20.93
N ALA A 72 17.98 5.26 -20.49
CA ALA A 72 19.28 4.93 -19.89
C ALA A 72 19.10 4.11 -18.60
N ARG A 73 18.15 4.48 -17.75
CA ARG A 73 17.80 3.71 -16.53
C ARG A 73 17.21 2.36 -16.87
N ALA A 74 16.27 2.30 -17.82
CA ALA A 74 15.62 1.07 -18.23
C ALA A 74 16.62 0.02 -18.75
N ARG A 75 17.57 0.44 -19.58
CA ARG A 75 18.66 -0.42 -20.06
C ARG A 75 19.58 -0.87 -18.93
N LYS A 76 19.91 0.02 -17.98
CA LYS A 76 20.72 -0.32 -16.81
C LYS A 76 20.06 -1.38 -15.91
N PHE A 77 18.73 -1.37 -15.81
CA PHE A 77 18.00 -2.39 -15.07
C PHE A 77 18.04 -3.78 -15.72
N GLY A 78 18.23 -3.84 -17.05
CA GLY A 78 18.37 -5.12 -17.76
C GLY A 78 17.13 -6.01 -17.69
N ARG A 79 15.94 -5.41 -17.60
CA ARG A 79 14.65 -6.11 -17.51
C ARG A 79 13.75 -5.75 -18.67
N ASP A 80 13.03 -6.73 -19.20
CA ASP A 80 12.12 -6.55 -20.33
C ASP A 80 10.83 -5.80 -19.96
N ARG A 81 10.53 -5.72 -18.67
CA ARG A 81 9.30 -5.11 -18.16
C ARG A 81 9.58 -4.28 -16.92
N LEU A 82 9.19 -3.02 -16.99
CA LEU A 82 9.33 -2.06 -15.91
C LEU A 82 7.98 -1.46 -15.56
N LEU A 83 7.72 -1.27 -14.28
CA LEU A 83 6.59 -0.49 -13.81
C LEU A 83 6.99 0.98 -13.80
N VAL A 84 6.28 1.80 -14.58
CA VAL A 84 6.44 3.24 -14.59
C VAL A 84 5.28 3.84 -13.80
N GLN A 85 5.57 4.72 -12.85
CA GLN A 85 4.58 5.38 -12.01
C GLN A 85 4.77 6.89 -11.99
N LYS A 86 3.67 7.62 -11.82
CA LYS A 86 3.74 9.05 -11.54
C LYS A 86 4.42 9.29 -10.20
N MET A 87 5.29 10.30 -10.12
CA MET A 87 5.79 10.80 -8.83
C MET A 87 4.64 11.50 -8.08
N GLU A 88 4.10 10.85 -7.07
CA GLU A 88 3.09 11.44 -6.20
C GLU A 88 3.75 12.36 -5.16
N ARG A 89 3.06 13.44 -4.79
CA ARG A 89 3.48 14.36 -3.73
C ARG A 89 2.34 14.54 -2.73
N GLY A 90 2.69 14.71 -1.47
CA GLY A 90 1.75 14.93 -0.38
C GLY A 90 2.37 15.71 0.76
N LEU A 91 1.62 15.77 1.85
CA LEU A 91 1.99 16.46 3.09
C LEU A 91 2.80 15.56 4.02
N ALA A 92 2.59 14.25 3.96
CA ALA A 92 3.36 13.24 4.65
C ALA A 92 3.26 11.90 3.93
N GLU A 93 4.20 11.02 4.24
CA GLU A 93 4.13 9.60 3.93
C GLU A 93 3.69 8.85 5.20
N ALA A 94 2.82 7.86 5.03
CA ALA A 94 2.36 6.98 6.08
C ALA A 94 2.60 5.53 5.67
N ILE A 95 2.64 4.65 6.66
CA ILE A 95 2.68 3.19 6.48
C ILE A 95 1.41 2.63 7.09
N ILE A 96 0.78 1.69 6.40
CA ILE A 96 -0.31 0.88 6.94
C ILE A 96 0.05 -0.58 6.75
N GLY A 97 0.11 -1.32 7.86
CA GLY A 97 0.38 -2.75 7.87
C GLY A 97 -0.80 -3.56 8.40
N TYR A 98 -0.92 -4.78 7.93
CA TYR A 98 -1.73 -5.85 8.49
C TYR A 98 -0.87 -7.10 8.60
N ARG A 99 -0.99 -7.84 9.69
CA ARG A 99 -0.34 -9.12 9.87
C ARG A 99 -1.25 -10.05 10.65
N ASP A 100 -1.38 -11.28 10.19
CA ASP A 100 -2.00 -12.33 10.98
C ASP A 100 -0.95 -12.98 11.88
N ASP A 101 -0.77 -12.42 13.08
CA ASP A 101 0.29 -12.86 13.99
C ASP A 101 -0.08 -14.18 14.69
N PRO A 102 0.84 -15.16 14.75
CA PRO A 102 0.55 -16.46 15.35
C PRO A 102 0.34 -16.43 16.87
N VAL A 103 0.82 -15.38 17.56
CA VAL A 103 0.76 -15.27 19.03
C VAL A 103 -0.49 -14.49 19.45
N VAL A 104 -0.68 -13.30 18.90
CA VAL A 104 -1.73 -12.37 19.35
C VAL A 104 -2.94 -12.32 18.42
N GLY A 105 -2.88 -13.00 17.28
CA GLY A 105 -3.89 -12.92 16.24
C GLY A 105 -3.69 -11.72 15.31
N PRO A 106 -4.73 -11.34 14.54
CA PRO A 106 -4.58 -10.33 13.51
C PRO A 106 -4.33 -8.95 14.13
N ILE A 107 -3.33 -8.24 13.61
CA ILE A 107 -2.96 -6.88 14.02
C ILE A 107 -2.98 -5.94 12.82
N VAL A 108 -3.18 -4.65 13.12
CA VAL A 108 -3.04 -3.55 12.17
C VAL A 108 -2.04 -2.55 12.72
N LEU A 109 -1.20 -2.02 11.83
CA LEU A 109 -0.19 -1.02 12.12
C LEU A 109 -0.50 0.26 11.36
N VAL A 110 -0.30 1.41 12.01
CA VAL A 110 -0.21 2.72 11.36
C VAL A 110 1.06 3.41 11.82
N GLY A 111 1.87 3.90 10.87
CA GLY A 111 3.10 4.60 11.17
C GLY A 111 3.39 5.75 10.22
N ALA A 112 4.38 6.56 10.56
CA ALA A 112 4.95 7.52 9.62
C ALA A 112 5.83 6.77 8.60
N GLY A 113 5.85 7.25 7.35
CA GLY A 113 6.72 6.74 6.29
C GLY A 113 8.01 7.57 6.17
N GLY A 114 8.96 7.05 5.39
CA GLY A 114 10.26 7.66 5.13
C GLY A 114 11.35 7.25 6.11
N THR A 115 12.61 7.51 5.73
CA THR A 115 13.81 6.96 6.39
C THR A 115 13.93 7.31 7.87
N LEU A 116 13.52 8.52 8.26
CA LEU A 116 13.56 8.92 9.68
C LEU A 116 12.52 8.16 10.51
N ALA A 117 11.34 7.86 9.94
CA ALA A 117 10.31 7.12 10.65
C ALA A 117 10.71 5.66 10.90
N GLU A 118 11.43 5.04 9.96
CA GLU A 118 12.03 3.70 10.13
C GLU A 118 13.06 3.69 11.27
N LEU A 119 13.93 4.71 11.31
CA LEU A 119 14.94 4.84 12.36
C LEU A 119 14.32 4.99 13.76
N TYR A 120 13.27 5.81 13.88
CA TYR A 120 12.64 6.11 15.16
C TYR A 120 11.50 5.15 15.54
N LYS A 121 11.16 4.19 14.68
CA LYS A 121 10.07 3.22 14.89
C LYS A 121 8.75 3.92 15.28
N ASP A 122 8.42 4.98 14.57
CA ASP A 122 7.26 5.82 14.86
C ASP A 122 5.97 5.22 14.28
N PHE A 123 5.45 4.22 14.98
CA PHE A 123 4.23 3.51 14.62
C PHE A 123 3.42 3.09 15.84
N VAL A 124 2.16 2.73 15.57
CA VAL A 124 1.19 2.24 16.55
C VAL A 124 0.59 0.96 16.00
N VAL A 125 0.45 -0.04 16.87
CA VAL A 125 -0.14 -1.34 16.56
C VAL A 125 -1.38 -1.54 17.44
N GLU A 126 -2.44 -2.08 16.85
CA GLU A 126 -3.67 -2.48 17.56
C GLU A 126 -4.15 -3.83 17.01
N LEU A 127 -5.00 -4.53 17.76
CA LEU A 127 -5.68 -5.74 17.27
C LEU A 127 -6.65 -5.38 16.14
N ALA A 128 -6.72 -6.23 15.12
CA ALA A 128 -7.59 -6.05 13.97
C ALA A 128 -8.89 -6.90 14.08
N PRO A 129 -10.01 -6.43 13.51
CA PRO A 129 -10.16 -5.17 12.78
C PRO A 129 -10.31 -3.97 13.71
N VAL A 130 -9.98 -2.78 13.19
CA VAL A 130 -10.27 -1.49 13.82
C VAL A 130 -11.31 -0.72 13.01
N SER A 131 -12.17 0.01 13.69
CA SER A 131 -13.06 1.01 13.13
C SER A 131 -12.29 2.25 12.64
N PRO A 132 -12.88 3.10 11.78
CA PRO A 132 -12.26 4.36 11.40
C PRO A 132 -11.96 5.29 12.59
N ASP A 133 -12.76 5.25 13.65
CA ASP A 133 -12.53 6.08 14.84
C ASP A 133 -11.37 5.56 15.70
N GLU A 134 -11.23 4.23 15.81
CA GLU A 134 -10.04 3.61 16.43
C GLU A 134 -8.78 3.92 15.62
N ALA A 135 -8.84 3.80 14.29
CA ALA A 135 -7.74 4.16 13.42
C ALA A 135 -7.36 5.65 13.53
N MET A 136 -8.33 6.55 13.73
CA MET A 136 -8.06 7.96 14.00
C MET A 136 -7.23 8.13 15.28
N ARG A 137 -7.61 7.43 16.37
CA ARG A 137 -6.85 7.44 17.63
C ARG A 137 -5.45 6.85 17.48
N MET A 138 -5.28 5.82 16.64
CA MET A 138 -3.94 5.30 16.31
C MET A 138 -3.09 6.38 15.63
N ILE A 139 -3.63 7.05 14.60
CA ILE A 139 -2.93 8.11 13.85
C ILE A 139 -2.53 9.27 14.78
N GLU A 140 -3.36 9.60 15.76
CA GLU A 140 -3.07 10.68 16.71
C GLU A 140 -1.82 10.42 17.56
N LYS A 141 -1.51 9.15 17.84
CA LYS A 141 -0.35 8.73 18.64
C LYS A 141 0.95 8.72 17.80
N VAL A 142 0.87 8.72 16.47
CA VAL A 142 2.05 8.75 15.57
C VAL A 142 2.59 10.16 15.45
N LYS A 143 3.87 10.36 15.83
CA LYS A 143 4.47 11.70 15.97
C LYS A 143 4.75 12.37 14.62
N GLY A 144 5.28 11.62 13.66
CA GLY A 144 5.59 12.05 12.30
C GLY A 144 4.33 12.43 11.51
N LEU A 145 3.17 11.89 11.88
CA LEU A 145 1.87 12.28 11.33
C LEU A 145 1.26 13.51 12.03
N ALA A 146 1.96 14.17 12.95
CA ALA A 146 1.53 15.46 13.47
C ALA A 146 1.44 16.54 12.37
N VAL A 147 2.30 16.47 11.35
CA VAL A 147 2.36 17.47 10.26
C VAL A 147 1.05 17.54 9.47
N ILE A 148 0.36 16.41 9.26
CA ILE A 148 -0.92 16.35 8.54
C ILE A 148 -2.11 16.80 9.39
N ARG A 149 -1.93 16.95 10.71
CA ARG A 149 -2.99 17.43 11.61
C ARG A 149 -3.06 18.96 11.70
N GLY A 150 -2.16 19.66 11.02
CA GLY A 150 -2.04 21.11 11.05
C GLY A 150 -1.01 21.54 12.07
N TYR A 151 0.18 21.93 11.58
CA TYR A 151 1.25 22.50 12.39
C TYR A 151 1.58 23.89 11.87
N ARG A 152 1.39 24.93 12.71
CA ARG A 152 1.52 26.33 12.31
C ARG A 152 0.71 26.64 11.04
N ASN A 153 1.36 27.14 9.99
CA ASN A 153 0.75 27.51 8.71
C ASN A 153 0.72 26.37 7.68
N LEU A 154 1.04 25.12 8.10
CA LEU A 154 1.04 24.00 7.17
C LEU A 154 -0.38 23.53 6.84
N PRO A 155 -0.62 23.08 5.59
CA PRO A 155 -1.93 22.55 5.22
C PRO A 155 -2.27 21.32 6.04
N ARG A 156 -3.55 21.14 6.35
CA ARG A 156 -4.05 19.88 6.93
C ARG A 156 -4.19 18.83 5.83
N GLY A 157 -3.83 17.59 6.14
CA GLY A 157 -4.10 16.44 5.32
C GLY A 157 -5.45 15.81 5.62
N ASP A 158 -5.92 14.95 4.73
CA ASP A 158 -7.15 14.20 4.91
C ASP A 158 -6.92 13.00 5.85
N VAL A 159 -6.83 13.30 7.15
CA VAL A 159 -6.65 12.28 8.20
C VAL A 159 -7.80 11.27 8.20
N LYS A 160 -9.01 11.71 7.85
CA LYS A 160 -10.17 10.82 7.74
C LYS A 160 -9.98 9.79 6.62
N ALA A 161 -9.39 10.16 5.48
CA ALA A 161 -9.05 9.21 4.43
C ALA A 161 -7.98 8.21 4.87
N LEU A 162 -6.96 8.66 5.61
CA LEU A 162 -5.95 7.78 6.18
C LEU A 162 -6.57 6.76 7.16
N ALA A 163 -7.42 7.22 8.07
CA ALA A 163 -8.11 6.37 9.03
C ALA A 163 -9.03 5.34 8.35
N ARG A 164 -9.76 5.75 7.30
CA ARG A 164 -10.56 4.82 6.49
C ARG A 164 -9.70 3.78 5.77
N ALA A 165 -8.51 4.15 5.29
CA ALA A 165 -7.59 3.20 4.66
C ALA A 165 -7.06 2.17 5.68
N ALA A 166 -6.68 2.61 6.88
CA ALA A 166 -6.19 1.72 7.94
C ALA A 166 -7.29 0.77 8.42
N SER A 167 -8.50 1.29 8.65
CA SER A 167 -9.66 0.47 8.97
C SER A 167 -9.95 -0.53 7.85
N ALA A 168 -9.89 -0.13 6.58
CA ALA A 168 -10.12 -1.03 5.45
C ALA A 168 -9.08 -2.17 5.39
N ILE A 169 -7.80 -1.88 5.61
CA ILE A 169 -6.73 -2.90 5.65
C ILE A 169 -6.92 -3.85 6.84
N SER A 170 -7.30 -3.35 8.02
CA SER A 170 -7.56 -4.20 9.19
C SER A 170 -8.67 -5.23 8.97
N ARG A 171 -9.61 -4.97 8.05
CA ARG A 171 -10.72 -5.88 7.71
C ARG A 171 -10.25 -7.13 6.96
N LEU A 172 -8.99 -7.22 6.54
CA LEU A 172 -8.39 -8.49 6.08
C LEU A 172 -8.54 -9.59 7.14
N ALA A 173 -8.53 -9.22 8.43
CA ALA A 173 -8.81 -10.11 9.56
C ALA A 173 -10.18 -10.83 9.47
N LEU A 174 -11.16 -10.20 8.80
CA LEU A 174 -12.53 -10.71 8.70
C LEU A 174 -12.72 -11.70 7.55
N ILE A 175 -11.70 -11.91 6.73
CA ILE A 175 -11.78 -12.86 5.62
C ILE A 175 -11.77 -14.29 6.19
N PRO A 176 -12.76 -15.13 5.87
CA PRO A 176 -12.77 -16.53 6.31
C PRO A 176 -11.48 -17.26 5.94
N GLY A 177 -10.92 -17.99 6.91
CA GLY A 177 -9.63 -18.67 6.76
C GLY A 177 -8.39 -17.78 6.89
N ARG A 178 -8.55 -16.44 7.02
CA ARG A 178 -7.46 -15.46 7.12
C ARG A 178 -6.33 -15.75 6.12
N PRO A 179 -6.60 -15.75 4.80
CA PRO A 179 -5.65 -16.21 3.79
C PRO A 179 -4.48 -15.24 3.57
N VAL A 180 -4.55 -14.02 4.14
CA VAL A 180 -3.45 -13.06 4.08
C VAL A 180 -2.60 -13.22 5.33
N LEU A 181 -1.32 -13.52 5.15
CA LEU A 181 -0.34 -13.55 6.24
C LEU A 181 0.09 -12.13 6.61
N GLU A 182 0.40 -11.32 5.61
CA GLU A 182 0.88 -9.95 5.78
C GLU A 182 0.41 -9.08 4.61
N ALA A 183 0.09 -7.82 4.88
CA ALA A 183 -0.12 -6.83 3.84
C ALA A 183 0.39 -5.47 4.30
N GLU A 184 1.09 -4.77 3.42
CA GLU A 184 1.63 -3.46 3.71
C GLU A 184 1.34 -2.50 2.57
N ILE A 185 1.00 -1.26 2.91
CA ILE A 185 1.02 -0.12 2.02
C ILE A 185 2.12 0.83 2.49
N ASN A 186 3.19 0.93 1.71
CA ASN A 186 4.34 1.75 2.04
C ASN A 186 5.07 2.23 0.76
N PRO A 187 5.08 3.53 0.44
CA PRO A 187 4.42 4.62 1.17
C PRO A 187 2.96 4.79 0.77
N LEU A 188 2.15 5.21 1.74
CA LEU A 188 0.83 5.81 1.55
C LEU A 188 0.95 7.33 1.67
N ILE A 189 0.80 8.05 0.55
CA ILE A 189 0.95 9.50 0.50
C ILE A 189 -0.34 10.17 0.98
N VAL A 190 -0.23 11.00 2.02
CA VAL A 190 -1.36 11.78 2.57
C VAL A 190 -1.39 13.15 1.89
N ARG A 191 -2.54 13.51 1.31
CA ARG A 191 -2.73 14.80 0.63
C ARG A 191 -3.75 15.65 1.39
N ARG A 192 -3.96 16.90 0.95
CA ARG A 192 -5.05 17.74 1.43
C ARG A 192 -6.42 17.08 1.26
N GLU A 193 -6.57 16.37 0.14
CA GLU A 193 -7.78 15.63 -0.22
C GLU A 193 -7.40 14.17 -0.55
N GLY A 194 -7.81 13.25 0.31
CA GLY A 194 -7.54 11.83 0.18
C GLY A 194 -6.09 11.39 0.43
N VAL A 195 -5.87 10.11 0.14
CA VAL A 195 -4.57 9.41 0.24
C VAL A 195 -4.28 8.64 -1.06
N VAL A 196 -3.01 8.35 -1.34
CA VAL A 196 -2.57 7.57 -2.52
C VAL A 196 -1.55 6.52 -2.11
N ALA A 197 -1.89 5.25 -2.32
CA ALA A 197 -0.92 4.16 -2.17
C ALA A 197 0.04 4.20 -3.36
N VAL A 198 1.34 4.38 -3.10
CA VAL A 198 2.38 4.38 -4.14
C VAL A 198 2.94 2.97 -4.34
N ASP A 199 3.03 2.22 -3.24
CA ASP A 199 3.37 0.81 -3.26
C ASP A 199 2.47 0.02 -2.33
N GLY A 200 2.42 -1.29 -2.56
CA GLY A 200 1.79 -2.21 -1.65
C GLY A 200 2.17 -3.66 -1.94
N LEU A 201 2.33 -4.41 -0.87
CA LEU A 201 2.68 -5.83 -0.88
C LEU A 201 1.64 -6.61 -0.08
N ALA A 202 1.33 -7.82 -0.52
CA ALA A 202 0.57 -8.77 0.27
C ALA A 202 1.19 -10.15 0.13
N VAL A 203 1.37 -10.83 1.25
CA VAL A 203 1.83 -12.22 1.36
C VAL A 203 0.63 -13.05 1.78
N LEU A 204 0.35 -14.11 1.02
CA LEU A 204 -0.72 -15.05 1.32
C LEU A 204 -0.17 -16.23 2.13
N LYS A 205 -1.03 -16.85 2.92
CA LYS A 205 -0.75 -18.15 3.53
C LYS A 205 -0.75 -19.25 2.47
N GLU A 206 0.05 -20.28 2.72
CA GLU A 206 0.07 -21.52 1.94
C GLU A 206 -1.21 -22.34 2.13
#